data_AF-A0A4S3JWE5-F1
#
_entry.id   AF-A0A4S3JWE5-F1
#
_cell.length_a   1.000
_cell.length_b   1.000
_cell.length_c   1.000
_cell.angle_alpha   90.00
_cell.angle_beta   90.00
_cell.angle_gamma   90.00
#
_symmetry.space_group_name_H-M   'P 1'
#
loop_
_entity.id
_entity.type
_entity.pdbx_description
1 polymer ?
#
loop_
_entity_poly.entity_id
_entity_poly.type
_entity_poly.pdbx_seq_one_letter_code
_entity_poly.pdbx_strand_id
1 'polypeptide(L)'
;MNSMPARSPSPRSPSVLSERRTLRRLSGLSSPIDQQASPDSVHPAAITEEINEIKRYEDFTTIDWIQDSVQEQARRRAKRRDGTGFWDHEGTFGWRRKVRESYDAGQAWLVITIVGAVIGLISAFLNIITEWLSDIKLGHCSTAFYLNENFCCWGAEGGCSEWKNWTSFWLINYFLYTFFAVLFAFIAASLVKSFAPYAAGSGISEIKCIIAGFVMKGFLGAWTLVIKSIALPLAIASGLSVGKEGPSVHFAVCAGNVISRFFGKYRRNAAKTREVLTATAAAGVAVAFGSPIGGVLFSLEVFTCLFEYLIFEL
;
A
#
# COMPACT_ATOMS: atom_id res chain seq x y z
N MET A 1 84.33 -9.38 -22.42
CA MET A 1 83.53 -10.61 -22.29
C MET A 1 82.53 -10.39 -21.19
N ASN A 2 81.24 -10.28 -21.52
CA ASN A 2 80.13 -10.51 -20.60
C ASN A 2 78.88 -10.85 -21.41
N SER A 3 78.16 -11.80 -20.86
CA SER A 3 77.13 -12.68 -21.39
C SER A 3 75.73 -12.04 -21.53
N MET A 4 74.96 -12.56 -22.50
CA MET A 4 73.49 -12.49 -22.66
C MET A 4 72.72 -12.79 -21.34
N PRO A 5 71.40 -12.49 -21.14
CA PRO A 5 70.32 -12.81 -22.10
C PRO A 5 68.94 -12.09 -22.03
N ALA A 6 68.06 -12.52 -22.95
CA ALA A 6 66.61 -12.75 -22.84
C ALA A 6 65.61 -11.58 -22.71
N ARG A 7 64.82 -11.43 -23.78
CA ARG A 7 63.57 -10.66 -23.87
C ARG A 7 62.40 -11.52 -23.37
N SER A 8 61.68 -11.07 -22.35
CA SER A 8 60.47 -11.72 -21.83
C SER A 8 59.23 -11.33 -22.67
N PRO A 9 58.30 -12.27 -22.95
CA PRO A 9 57.02 -11.95 -23.57
C PRO A 9 55.97 -11.53 -22.54
N SER A 10 55.21 -10.49 -22.88
CA SER A 10 54.04 -10.00 -22.15
C SER A 10 52.91 -11.04 -22.14
N PRO A 11 52.25 -11.31 -21.00
CA PRO A 11 51.05 -12.16 -20.97
C PRO A 11 49.81 -11.40 -21.48
N ARG A 12 49.17 -11.97 -22.50
CA ARG A 12 47.83 -11.60 -22.98
C ARG A 12 46.78 -12.07 -21.97
N SER A 13 45.83 -11.20 -21.62
CA SER A 13 44.64 -11.52 -20.84
C SER A 13 43.65 -12.37 -21.67
N PRO A 14 43.11 -13.48 -21.13
CA PRO A 14 42.07 -14.26 -21.81
C PRO A 14 40.66 -13.68 -21.55
N SER A 15 39.85 -13.68 -22.61
CA SER A 15 38.48 -13.17 -22.68
C SER A 15 37.46 -14.13 -22.05
N VAL A 16 36.78 -13.68 -21.00
CA VAL A 16 35.73 -14.39 -20.21
C VAL A 16 34.44 -14.72 -21.01
N LEU A 17 34.36 -14.32 -22.29
CA LEU A 17 33.17 -14.52 -23.12
C LEU A 17 33.07 -15.91 -23.77
N SER A 18 34.15 -16.70 -23.80
CA SER A 18 34.15 -18.01 -24.48
C SER A 18 33.57 -19.15 -23.62
N GLU A 19 33.57 -19.03 -22.30
CA GLU A 19 33.25 -20.14 -21.39
C GLU A 19 31.74 -20.37 -21.20
N ARG A 20 30.92 -19.32 -21.39
CA ARG A 20 29.45 -19.41 -21.23
C ARG A 20 28.73 -20.11 -22.40
N ARG A 21 29.37 -20.29 -23.56
CA ARG A 21 28.74 -20.96 -24.71
C ARG A 21 28.84 -22.48 -24.64
N THR A 22 29.87 -23.02 -23.99
CA THR A 22 30.14 -24.47 -23.98
C THR A 22 29.24 -25.22 -22.99
N LEU A 23 28.82 -24.58 -21.91
CA LEU A 23 27.95 -25.19 -20.89
C LEU A 23 26.48 -25.35 -21.31
N ARG A 24 25.99 -24.64 -22.34
CA ARG A 24 24.62 -24.82 -22.84
C ARG A 24 24.47 -25.99 -23.82
N ARG A 25 25.56 -26.55 -24.31
CA ARG A 25 25.53 -27.63 -25.31
C ARG A 25 25.56 -29.05 -24.72
N LEU A 26 25.81 -29.19 -23.41
CA LEU A 26 26.00 -30.50 -22.76
C LEU A 26 24.79 -30.99 -21.97
N SER A 27 23.66 -30.28 -21.98
CA SER A 27 22.43 -30.67 -21.26
C SER A 27 21.43 -31.47 -22.10
N GLY A 28 21.77 -31.81 -23.35
CA GLY A 28 20.91 -32.54 -24.26
C GLY A 28 21.47 -33.92 -24.60
N LEU A 29 21.39 -34.88 -23.68
CA LEU A 29 21.51 -36.30 -24.02
C LEU A 29 20.92 -37.22 -22.93
N SER A 30 20.09 -38.18 -23.38
CA SER A 30 19.45 -39.34 -22.70
C SER A 30 18.17 -39.08 -21.88
N SER A 31 17.07 -39.84 -21.97
CA SER A 31 16.59 -40.96 -22.83
C SER A 31 15.07 -41.18 -22.57
N PRO A 32 14.33 -41.97 -23.38
CA PRO A 32 12.87 -41.85 -23.59
C PRO A 32 12.02 -42.89 -22.83
N ILE A 33 10.83 -42.53 -22.33
CA ILE A 33 9.73 -43.48 -22.01
C ILE A 33 8.34 -42.84 -22.28
N ASP A 34 7.64 -43.49 -23.20
CA ASP A 34 6.19 -43.63 -23.46
C ASP A 34 5.22 -42.45 -23.47
N GLN A 35 4.67 -42.24 -24.68
CA GLN A 35 3.35 -41.67 -24.92
C GLN A 35 2.27 -42.61 -24.38
N GLN A 36 1.34 -42.08 -23.60
CA GLN A 36 -0.06 -42.47 -23.68
C GLN A 36 -0.92 -41.21 -23.56
N ALA A 37 -1.51 -40.80 -24.69
CA ALA A 37 -2.53 -39.78 -24.73
C ALA A 37 -3.89 -40.39 -24.34
N SER A 38 -4.58 -39.76 -23.40
CA SER A 38 -6.02 -39.90 -23.16
C SER A 38 -6.66 -38.51 -23.15
N PRO A 39 -7.70 -38.24 -23.96
CA PRO A 39 -8.30 -36.92 -24.06
C PRO A 39 -9.54 -36.84 -23.17
N ASP A 40 -9.39 -36.70 -21.85
CA ASP A 40 -10.56 -36.53 -20.98
C ASP A 40 -10.35 -35.53 -19.84
N SER A 41 -11.16 -34.47 -19.89
CA SER A 41 -11.51 -33.52 -18.82
C SER A 41 -10.42 -32.54 -18.33
N VAL A 42 -10.01 -31.59 -19.18
CA VAL A 42 -9.46 -30.34 -18.64
C VAL A 42 -10.61 -29.52 -18.05
N HIS A 43 -10.74 -29.53 -16.73
CA HIS A 43 -11.74 -28.72 -16.01
C HIS A 43 -11.52 -27.23 -16.34
N PRO A 44 -12.50 -26.52 -16.95
CA PRO A 44 -12.35 -25.11 -17.29
C PRO A 44 -12.03 -24.25 -16.07
N ALA A 45 -12.55 -24.65 -14.90
CA ALA A 45 -12.29 -23.99 -13.61
C ALA A 45 -10.81 -24.03 -13.21
N ALA A 46 -10.13 -25.17 -13.40
CA ALA A 46 -8.72 -25.34 -13.04
C ALA A 46 -7.81 -24.51 -13.95
N ILE A 47 -8.09 -24.47 -15.25
CA ILE A 47 -7.34 -23.61 -16.19
C ILE A 47 -7.56 -22.13 -15.85
N THR A 48 -8.80 -21.71 -15.55
CA THR A 48 -9.03 -20.32 -15.13
C THR A 48 -8.37 -19.98 -13.80
N GLU A 49 -8.25 -20.92 -12.88
CA GLU A 49 -7.59 -20.73 -11.60
C GLU A 49 -6.07 -20.57 -11.77
N GLU A 50 -5.43 -21.44 -12.57
CA GLU A 50 -4.03 -21.32 -12.94
C GLU A 50 -3.75 -20.04 -13.76
N ILE A 51 -4.63 -19.67 -14.70
CA ILE A 51 -4.51 -18.40 -15.45
C ILE A 51 -4.64 -17.19 -14.52
N ASN A 52 -5.56 -17.23 -13.55
CA ASN A 52 -5.71 -16.16 -12.55
C ASN A 52 -4.49 -16.09 -11.62
N GLU A 53 -3.87 -17.23 -11.31
CA GLU A 53 -2.65 -17.32 -10.52
C GLU A 53 -1.45 -16.77 -11.29
N ILE A 54 -1.27 -17.16 -12.56
CA ILE A 54 -0.23 -16.64 -13.46
C ILE A 54 -0.42 -15.13 -13.70
N LYS A 55 -1.66 -14.66 -13.90
CA LYS A 55 -1.96 -13.23 -14.05
C LYS A 55 -1.66 -12.43 -12.77
N ARG A 56 -1.86 -13.04 -11.59
CA ARG A 56 -1.43 -12.46 -10.31
C ARG A 56 0.09 -12.27 -10.31
N TYR A 57 0.87 -13.23 -10.82
CA TYR A 57 2.32 -13.14 -10.93
C TYR A 57 2.84 -12.13 -11.99
N GLU A 58 2.08 -11.83 -13.03
CA GLU A 58 2.44 -10.80 -14.03
C GLU A 58 2.12 -9.34 -13.59
N ASP A 59 1.35 -9.16 -12.52
CA ASP A 59 1.02 -7.84 -11.97
C ASP A 59 2.11 -7.24 -11.06
N PHE A 60 3.18 -8.00 -10.79
CA PHE A 60 4.30 -7.55 -9.98
C PHE A 60 5.37 -6.86 -10.83
N THR A 61 5.71 -5.63 -10.47
CA THR A 61 6.89 -4.93 -11.00
C THR A 61 7.88 -4.68 -9.89
N THR A 62 9.14 -5.08 -10.11
CA THR A 62 10.21 -4.87 -9.13
C THR A 62 10.93 -3.54 -9.39
N ILE A 63 11.07 -2.71 -8.37
CA ILE A 63 11.84 -1.45 -8.45
C ILE A 63 13.31 -1.74 -8.12
N ASP A 64 14.22 -1.40 -9.03
CA ASP A 64 15.66 -1.36 -8.74
C ASP A 64 16.05 -0.01 -8.13
N TRP A 65 16.22 -0.02 -6.80
CA TRP A 65 16.60 1.15 -6.01
C TRP A 65 18.00 1.68 -6.34
N ILE A 66 18.91 0.81 -6.75
CA ILE A 66 20.28 1.19 -7.08
C ILE A 66 20.24 2.03 -8.35
N GLN A 67 19.56 1.54 -9.39
CA GLN A 67 19.47 2.25 -10.65
C GLN A 67 18.71 3.59 -10.55
N ASP A 68 17.64 3.66 -9.76
CA ASP A 68 16.89 4.92 -9.51
C ASP A 68 17.76 5.94 -8.73
N SER A 69 18.52 5.49 -7.73
CA SER A 69 19.44 6.34 -6.97
C SER A 69 20.58 6.90 -7.83
N VAL A 70 21.14 6.09 -8.73
CA VAL A 70 22.20 6.49 -9.67
C VAL A 70 21.68 7.50 -10.68
N GLN A 71 20.48 7.28 -11.24
CA GLN A 71 19.84 8.26 -12.14
C GLN A 71 19.55 9.60 -11.45
N GLU A 72 19.10 9.58 -10.20
CA GLU A 72 18.87 10.79 -9.41
C GLU A 72 20.18 11.54 -9.13
N GLN A 73 21.26 10.83 -8.76
CA GLN A 73 22.57 11.44 -8.59
C GLN A 73 23.09 12.05 -9.89
N ALA A 74 22.91 11.38 -11.02
CA ALA A 74 23.29 11.88 -12.35
C ALA A 74 22.53 13.17 -12.70
N ARG A 75 21.20 13.21 -12.46
CA ARG A 75 20.37 14.42 -12.66
C ARG A 75 20.83 15.59 -11.78
N ARG A 76 21.16 15.33 -10.51
CA ARG A 76 21.66 16.36 -9.58
C ARG A 76 23.02 16.90 -10.00
N ARG A 77 23.92 16.04 -10.49
CA ARG A 77 25.23 16.44 -11.01
C ARG A 77 25.10 17.29 -12.28
N ALA A 78 24.20 16.93 -13.20
CA ALA A 78 23.92 17.74 -14.39
C ALA A 78 23.40 19.14 -14.01
N LYS A 79 22.41 19.23 -13.10
CA LYS A 79 21.87 20.51 -12.64
C LYS A 79 22.88 21.39 -11.91
N ARG A 80 23.83 20.79 -11.17
CA ARG A 80 24.95 21.53 -10.53
C ARG A 80 25.93 22.09 -11.55
N ARG A 81 26.21 21.34 -12.61
CA ARG A 81 27.10 21.73 -13.70
C ARG A 81 26.52 22.87 -14.54
N ASP A 82 25.20 22.87 -14.76
CA ASP A 82 24.50 23.97 -15.43
C ASP A 82 24.35 25.21 -14.52
N GLY A 83 24.22 24.99 -13.20
CA GLY A 83 24.10 26.06 -12.20
C GLY A 83 25.37 26.88 -11.96
N THR A 84 26.55 26.35 -12.33
CA THR A 84 27.84 27.06 -12.20
C THR A 84 28.14 28.05 -13.33
N GLY A 85 27.39 28.02 -14.44
CA GLY A 85 27.61 28.90 -15.60
C GLY A 85 26.61 30.05 -15.75
N PHE A 86 25.68 30.21 -14.81
CA PHE A 86 24.56 31.16 -14.90
C PHE A 86 24.55 32.12 -13.70
N TRP A 87 25.71 32.74 -13.42
CA TRP A 87 25.75 33.99 -12.68
C TRP A 87 25.93 35.10 -13.71
N ASP A 88 25.27 36.23 -13.50
CA ASP A 88 25.27 37.45 -14.32
C ASP A 88 24.26 37.52 -15.49
N HIS A 89 22.98 37.66 -15.18
CA HIS A 89 22.15 38.83 -15.55
C HIS A 89 20.65 38.61 -15.18
N GLU A 90 19.98 39.69 -14.75
CA GLU A 90 18.51 39.88 -14.57
C GLU A 90 17.83 39.43 -13.26
N GLY A 91 17.62 40.42 -12.38
CA GLY A 91 17.02 40.30 -11.04
C GLY A 91 15.53 39.90 -10.96
N THR A 92 14.81 39.80 -12.08
CA THR A 92 13.41 39.32 -12.11
C THR A 92 13.30 37.79 -12.15
N PHE A 93 14.29 37.10 -12.73
CA PHE A 93 14.37 35.63 -12.73
C PHE A 93 14.82 35.06 -11.38
N GLY A 94 15.51 35.86 -10.57
CA GLY A 94 16.01 35.50 -9.24
C GLY A 94 14.90 35.21 -8.22
N TRP A 95 13.85 36.05 -8.15
CA TRP A 95 12.76 35.85 -7.17
C TRP A 95 11.91 34.62 -7.50
N ARG A 96 11.55 34.38 -8.77
CA ARG A 96 10.82 33.17 -9.19
C ARG A 96 11.63 31.89 -8.91
N ARG A 97 12.96 31.94 -9.11
CA ARG A 97 13.86 30.84 -8.76
C ARG A 97 13.93 30.62 -7.26
N LYS A 98 14.04 31.69 -6.46
CA LYS A 98 14.07 31.62 -5.00
C LYS A 98 12.76 31.08 -4.42
N VAL A 99 11.61 31.49 -4.95
CA VAL A 99 10.29 30.93 -4.61
C VAL A 99 10.21 29.45 -4.98
N ARG A 100 10.75 29.04 -6.14
CA ARG A 100 10.78 27.64 -6.56
C ARG A 100 11.70 26.77 -5.69
N GLU A 101 12.84 27.31 -5.27
CA GLU A 101 13.77 26.66 -4.34
C GLU A 101 13.15 26.53 -2.93
N SER A 102 12.47 27.57 -2.44
CA SER A 102 11.70 27.51 -1.20
C SER A 102 10.53 26.52 -1.28
N TYR A 103 9.81 26.48 -2.41
CA TYR A 103 8.75 25.49 -2.64
C TYR A 103 9.31 24.07 -2.65
N ASP A 104 10.41 23.80 -3.37
CA ASP A 104 11.04 22.47 -3.42
C ASP A 104 11.51 21.99 -2.03
N ALA A 105 11.91 22.92 -1.16
CA ALA A 105 12.29 22.65 0.23
C ALA A 105 11.09 22.41 1.16
N GLY A 106 10.01 23.20 1.03
CA GLY A 106 8.79 23.11 1.85
C GLY A 106 7.79 22.04 1.38
N GLN A 107 7.90 21.58 0.13
CA GLN A 107 6.94 20.66 -0.47
C GLN A 107 6.78 19.36 0.30
N ALA A 108 7.85 18.82 0.90
CA ALA A 108 7.77 17.58 1.67
C ALA A 108 6.89 17.73 2.93
N TRP A 109 7.09 18.81 3.68
CA TRP A 109 6.28 19.15 4.85
C TRP A 109 4.82 19.35 4.46
N LEU A 110 4.57 20.11 3.39
CA LEU A 110 3.23 20.35 2.87
C LEU A 110 2.52 19.04 2.47
N VAL A 111 3.21 18.14 1.75
CA VAL A 111 2.64 16.85 1.34
C VAL A 111 2.30 16.01 2.57
N ILE A 112 3.20 15.91 3.55
CA ILE A 112 2.97 15.11 4.76
C ILE A 112 1.79 15.66 5.57
N THR A 113 1.69 16.98 5.74
CA THR A 113 0.56 17.61 6.45
C THR A 113 -0.77 17.36 5.75
N ILE A 114 -0.83 17.51 4.43
CA ILE A 114 -2.05 17.24 3.65
C ILE A 114 -2.45 15.78 3.77
N VAL A 115 -1.49 14.86 3.62
CA VAL A 115 -1.74 13.43 3.72
C VAL A 115 -2.25 13.06 5.12
N GLY A 116 -1.62 13.56 6.18
CA GLY A 116 -2.06 13.32 7.55
C GLY A 116 -3.48 13.84 7.81
N ALA A 117 -3.81 15.04 7.34
CA ALA A 117 -5.16 15.59 7.45
C ALA A 117 -6.21 14.74 6.72
N VAL A 118 -5.90 14.25 5.51
CA VAL A 118 -6.80 13.37 4.75
C VAL A 118 -6.98 12.02 5.44
N ILE A 119 -5.91 11.42 5.98
CA ILE A 119 -6.00 10.15 6.73
C ILE A 119 -6.90 10.33 7.96
N GLY A 120 -6.72 11.41 8.72
CA GLY A 120 -7.55 11.74 9.88
C GLY A 120 -9.03 11.93 9.51
N LEU A 121 -9.31 12.66 8.42
CA LEU A 121 -10.67 12.88 7.94
C LEU A 121 -11.34 11.57 7.50
N ILE A 122 -10.64 10.71 6.75
CA ILE A 122 -11.15 9.40 6.35
C ILE A 122 -11.44 8.54 7.58
N SER A 123 -10.51 8.49 8.55
CA SER A 123 -10.70 7.72 9.79
C SER A 123 -11.92 8.19 10.58
N ALA A 124 -12.08 9.51 10.75
CA ALA A 124 -13.23 10.08 11.45
C ALA A 124 -14.56 9.71 10.78
N PHE A 125 -14.62 9.82 9.45
CA PHE A 125 -15.79 9.44 8.67
C PHE A 125 -16.12 7.95 8.81
N LEU A 126 -15.10 7.08 8.73
CA LEU A 126 -15.25 5.64 8.92
C LEU A 126 -15.77 5.30 10.31
N ASN A 127 -15.26 5.96 11.35
CA ASN A 127 -15.67 5.69 12.72
C ASN A 127 -17.16 6.08 12.93
N ILE A 128 -17.56 7.26 12.46
CA ILE A 128 -18.95 7.75 12.54
C ILE A 128 -19.91 6.78 11.83
N ILE A 129 -19.57 6.34 10.62
CA ILE A 129 -20.41 5.40 9.86
C ILE A 129 -20.46 4.03 10.52
N THR A 130 -19.33 3.53 11.01
CA THR A 130 -19.25 2.19 11.63
C THR A 130 -20.09 2.12 12.90
N GLU A 131 -20.05 3.15 13.73
CA GLU A 131 -20.89 3.25 14.93
C GLU A 131 -22.37 3.31 14.54
N TRP A 132 -22.74 4.21 13.64
CA TRP A 132 -24.14 4.33 13.18
C TRP A 132 -24.68 3.04 12.56
N LEU A 133 -23.90 2.36 11.71
CA LEU A 133 -24.27 1.07 11.12
C LEU A 133 -24.35 -0.07 12.14
N SER A 134 -23.64 0.03 13.25
CA SER A 134 -23.71 -0.97 14.32
C SER A 134 -24.99 -0.78 15.14
N ASP A 135 -25.33 0.47 15.43
CA ASP A 135 -26.47 0.84 16.28
C ASP A 135 -27.82 0.68 15.56
N ILE A 136 -27.87 0.91 14.24
CA ILE A 136 -29.08 0.72 13.43
C ILE A 136 -29.63 -0.71 13.51
N LYS A 137 -28.81 -1.71 13.85
CA LYS A 137 -29.29 -3.09 14.05
C LYS A 137 -30.13 -3.25 15.31
N LEU A 138 -29.87 -2.43 16.33
CA LEU A 138 -30.49 -2.50 17.65
C LEU A 138 -31.75 -1.64 17.67
N GLY A 139 -31.68 -0.42 17.13
CA GLY A 139 -32.78 0.53 17.15
C GLY A 139 -32.52 1.81 16.38
N HIS A 140 -33.32 2.83 16.66
CA HIS A 140 -33.19 4.16 16.11
C HIS A 140 -33.54 5.22 17.15
N CYS A 141 -33.04 6.43 16.93
CA CYS A 141 -33.36 7.60 17.74
C CYS A 141 -34.64 8.28 17.21
N SER A 142 -35.58 8.65 18.08
CA SER A 142 -36.84 9.32 17.69
C SER A 142 -36.67 10.74 17.18
N THR A 143 -35.65 11.46 17.65
CA THR A 143 -35.41 12.86 17.26
C THR A 143 -34.78 12.98 15.88
N ALA A 144 -33.79 12.14 15.57
CA ALA A 144 -33.08 12.13 14.30
C ALA A 144 -32.53 10.72 13.97
N PHE A 145 -32.90 10.19 12.79
CA PHE A 145 -32.51 8.84 12.36
C PHE A 145 -30.99 8.64 12.10
N TYR A 146 -30.26 9.72 11.83
CA TYR A 146 -28.83 9.66 11.52
C TYR A 146 -27.92 9.73 12.77
N LEU A 147 -28.49 9.89 13.97
CA LEU A 147 -27.72 9.91 15.22
C LEU A 147 -27.41 8.48 15.67
N ASN A 148 -26.17 8.25 16.14
CA ASN A 148 -25.80 7.03 16.85
C ASN A 148 -26.40 7.02 18.27
N GLU A 149 -26.35 5.89 18.96
CA GLU A 149 -26.92 5.75 20.31
C GLU A 149 -26.24 6.70 21.30
N ASN A 150 -24.90 6.81 21.25
CA ASN A 150 -24.11 7.65 22.14
C ASN A 150 -24.46 9.16 22.04
N PHE A 151 -24.70 9.67 20.84
CA PHE A 151 -25.09 11.06 20.58
C PHE A 151 -26.58 11.29 20.87
N CYS A 152 -27.44 10.29 20.62
CA CYS A 152 -28.86 10.35 20.98
C CYS A 152 -29.05 10.41 22.50
N CYS A 153 -28.24 9.65 23.24
CA CYS A 153 -28.29 9.52 24.70
C CYS A 153 -27.35 10.48 25.44
N TRP A 154 -26.85 11.53 24.77
CA TRP A 154 -25.82 12.40 25.34
C TRP A 154 -26.31 13.08 26.64
N GLY A 155 -25.64 12.78 27.76
CA GLY A 155 -25.94 13.36 29.08
C GLY A 155 -26.98 12.62 29.92
N ALA A 156 -27.45 11.43 29.51
CA ALA A 156 -28.35 10.59 30.31
C ALA A 156 -27.59 9.47 31.03
N GLU A 157 -27.58 9.46 32.37
CA GLU A 157 -26.83 8.48 33.17
C GLU A 157 -27.55 7.13 33.42
N GLY A 158 -28.77 6.95 32.89
CA GLY A 158 -29.65 5.81 33.25
C GLY A 158 -30.46 5.21 32.11
N GLY A 159 -30.06 5.43 30.86
CA GLY A 159 -30.81 5.03 29.67
C GLY A 159 -31.70 6.17 29.13
N CYS A 160 -31.94 6.16 27.83
CA CYS A 160 -32.63 7.24 27.12
C CYS A 160 -34.00 6.78 26.63
N SER A 161 -35.03 7.61 26.86
CA SER A 161 -36.38 7.39 26.33
C SER A 161 -36.49 7.60 24.81
N GLU A 162 -35.53 8.33 24.24
CA GLU A 162 -35.49 8.65 22.81
C GLU A 162 -34.94 7.50 21.95
N TRP A 163 -34.17 6.59 22.55
CA TRP A 163 -33.69 5.42 21.84
C TRP A 163 -34.76 4.32 21.84
N LYS A 164 -35.25 3.98 20.64
CA LYS A 164 -36.30 2.97 20.47
C LYS A 164 -35.78 1.80 19.65
N ASN A 165 -35.88 0.62 20.24
CA ASN A 165 -35.71 -0.64 19.53
C ASN A 165 -36.74 -0.74 18.40
N TRP A 166 -36.41 -1.49 17.34
CA TRP A 166 -37.29 -1.68 16.20
C TRP A 166 -38.67 -2.25 16.53
N THR A 167 -38.74 -3.08 17.58
CA THR A 167 -39.96 -3.75 18.02
C THR A 167 -39.86 -4.11 19.49
N SER A 168 -41.01 -4.19 20.15
CA SER A 168 -41.10 -4.57 21.56
C SER A 168 -41.03 -6.09 21.77
N PHE A 169 -41.25 -6.89 20.72
CA PHE A 169 -41.19 -8.35 20.79
C PHE A 169 -39.77 -8.86 20.59
N TRP A 170 -39.22 -9.53 21.60
CA TRP A 170 -37.83 -10.00 21.60
C TRP A 170 -37.48 -10.92 20.41
N LEU A 171 -38.40 -11.81 19.99
CA LEU A 171 -38.20 -12.71 18.85
C LEU A 171 -38.03 -11.93 17.54
N ILE A 172 -38.91 -10.97 17.28
CA ILE A 172 -38.88 -10.17 16.05
C ILE A 172 -37.63 -9.28 16.04
N ASN A 173 -37.24 -8.74 17.19
CA ASN A 173 -36.01 -7.96 17.33
C ASN A 173 -34.77 -8.80 16.97
N TYR A 174 -34.70 -10.04 17.47
CA TYR A 174 -33.62 -10.97 17.13
C TYR A 174 -33.58 -11.28 15.63
N PHE A 175 -34.73 -11.56 15.00
CA PHE A 175 -34.80 -11.78 13.55
C PHE A 175 -34.36 -10.55 12.74
N LEU A 176 -34.77 -9.34 13.14
CA LEU A 176 -34.36 -8.10 12.49
C LEU A 176 -32.86 -7.86 12.64
N TYR A 177 -32.31 -8.07 13.84
CA TYR A 177 -30.87 -7.98 14.09
C TYR A 177 -30.09 -8.92 13.17
N THR A 178 -30.49 -10.20 13.10
CA THR A 178 -29.85 -11.19 12.23
C THR A 178 -30.01 -10.83 10.75
N PHE A 179 -31.18 -10.33 10.34
CA PHE A 179 -31.42 -9.90 8.97
C PHE A 179 -30.49 -8.76 8.54
N PHE A 180 -30.37 -7.70 9.33
CA PHE A 180 -29.46 -6.59 9.03
C PHE A 180 -27.99 -7.06 9.03
N ALA A 181 -27.59 -7.92 9.97
CA ALA A 181 -26.24 -8.48 10.00
C ALA A 181 -25.89 -9.25 8.71
N VAL A 182 -26.78 -10.16 8.27
CA VAL A 182 -26.60 -10.93 7.03
C VAL A 182 -26.61 -10.01 5.80
N LEU A 183 -27.51 -9.02 5.77
CA LEU A 183 -27.59 -8.05 4.68
C LEU A 183 -26.29 -7.25 4.54
N PHE A 184 -25.73 -6.73 5.63
CA PHE A 184 -24.47 -6.00 5.62
C PHE A 184 -23.29 -6.86 5.19
N ALA A 185 -23.20 -8.10 5.70
CA ALA A 185 -22.17 -9.05 5.27
C ALA A 185 -22.27 -9.36 3.77
N PHE A 186 -23.48 -9.58 3.27
CA PHE A 186 -23.72 -9.86 1.85
C PHE A 186 -23.32 -8.68 0.95
N ILE A 187 -23.71 -7.46 1.31
CA ILE A 187 -23.35 -6.25 0.56
C ILE A 187 -21.83 -6.04 0.57
N ALA A 188 -21.18 -6.18 1.74
CA ALA A 188 -19.73 -6.04 1.86
C ALA A 188 -18.99 -7.06 0.97
N ALA A 189 -19.37 -8.34 1.04
CA ALA A 189 -18.76 -9.39 0.24
C ALA A 189 -18.98 -9.20 -1.26
N SER A 190 -20.20 -8.83 -1.68
CA SER A 190 -20.52 -8.54 -3.07
C SER A 190 -19.72 -7.35 -3.61
N LEU A 191 -19.58 -6.29 -2.81
CA LEU A 191 -18.84 -5.08 -3.19
C LEU A 191 -17.35 -5.39 -3.43
N VAL A 192 -16.72 -6.10 -2.50
CA VAL A 192 -15.30 -6.49 -2.64
C VAL A 192 -15.10 -7.44 -3.81
N LYS A 193 -15.96 -8.46 -3.95
CA LYS A 193 -15.83 -9.48 -5.01
C LYS A 193 -16.06 -8.91 -6.41
N SER A 194 -16.98 -7.97 -6.57
CA SER A 194 -17.38 -7.44 -7.88
C SER A 194 -16.50 -6.28 -8.36
N PHE A 195 -16.09 -5.38 -7.45
CA PHE A 195 -15.42 -4.13 -7.85
C PHE A 195 -13.90 -4.11 -7.62
N ALA A 196 -13.40 -4.74 -6.56
CA ALA A 196 -12.00 -4.65 -6.18
C ALA A 196 -11.56 -5.86 -5.33
N PRO A 197 -11.26 -7.02 -5.94
CA PRO A 197 -10.85 -8.21 -5.19
C PRO A 197 -9.55 -7.98 -4.39
N TYR A 198 -8.68 -7.08 -4.86
CA TYR A 198 -7.45 -6.66 -4.16
C TYR A 198 -7.72 -5.91 -2.84
N ALA A 199 -8.96 -5.48 -2.57
CA ALA A 199 -9.31 -4.81 -1.31
C ALA A 199 -9.54 -5.80 -0.15
N ALA A 200 -9.60 -7.11 -0.43
CA ALA A 200 -9.81 -8.15 0.56
C ALA A 200 -8.69 -8.19 1.62
N GLY A 201 -9.05 -8.60 2.84
CA GLY A 201 -8.10 -8.75 3.95
C GLY A 201 -7.62 -7.44 4.56
N SER A 202 -6.54 -7.51 5.34
CA SER A 202 -5.95 -6.34 6.01
C SER A 202 -5.19 -5.45 5.01
N GLY A 203 -4.26 -6.04 4.26
CA GLY A 203 -3.39 -5.35 3.32
C GLY A 203 -1.97 -5.06 3.85
N ILE A 204 -1.68 -5.37 5.12
CA ILE A 204 -0.37 -5.10 5.74
C ILE A 204 0.76 -5.88 5.06
N SER A 205 0.55 -7.17 4.79
CA SER A 205 1.51 -8.05 4.10
C SER A 205 1.88 -7.51 2.71
N GLU A 206 0.88 -7.10 1.96
CA GLU A 206 0.99 -6.57 0.61
C GLU A 206 1.71 -5.23 0.61
N ILE A 207 1.41 -4.35 1.57
CA ILE A 207 2.13 -3.08 1.76
C ILE A 207 3.61 -3.35 2.06
N LYS A 208 3.91 -4.33 2.93
CA LYS A 208 5.29 -4.73 3.22
C LYS A 208 6.02 -5.18 1.95
N CYS A 209 5.37 -5.98 1.10
CA CYS A 209 5.92 -6.39 -0.20
C CYS A 209 6.16 -5.19 -1.14
N ILE A 210 5.22 -4.24 -1.21
CA ILE A 210 5.36 -3.04 -2.04
C ILE A 210 6.51 -2.16 -1.58
N ILE A 211 6.66 -1.98 -0.26
CA ILE A 211 7.77 -1.21 0.31
C ILE A 211 9.10 -1.93 0.07
N ALA A 212 9.15 -3.26 0.14
CA ALA A 212 10.35 -4.03 -0.19
C ALA A 212 10.79 -3.87 -1.65
N GLY A 213 9.85 -3.55 -2.55
CA GLY A 213 10.12 -3.22 -3.96
C GLY A 213 9.25 -3.99 -4.96
N PHE A 214 8.34 -4.86 -4.50
CA PHE A 214 7.42 -5.62 -5.34
C PHE A 214 6.08 -4.90 -5.45
N VAL A 215 5.96 -4.01 -6.44
CA VAL A 215 4.75 -3.20 -6.63
C VAL A 215 3.67 -4.00 -7.35
N MET A 216 2.52 -4.17 -6.71
CA MET A 216 1.29 -4.69 -7.32
C MET A 216 0.45 -3.57 -7.91
N LYS A 217 0.09 -3.68 -9.18
CA LYS A 217 -0.80 -2.71 -9.84
C LYS A 217 -2.21 -2.81 -9.26
N GLY A 218 -2.87 -1.68 -9.07
CA GLY A 218 -4.25 -1.61 -8.58
C GLY A 218 -4.43 -1.67 -7.06
N PHE A 219 -3.52 -2.30 -6.30
CA PHE A 219 -3.63 -2.43 -4.84
C PHE A 219 -3.68 -1.07 -4.12
N LEU A 220 -2.73 -0.18 -4.42
CA LEU A 220 -2.69 1.21 -3.90
C LEU A 220 -3.58 2.20 -4.67
N GLY A 221 -4.63 1.72 -5.34
CA GLY A 221 -5.51 2.55 -6.16
C GLY A 221 -6.43 3.47 -5.36
N ALA A 222 -6.92 4.54 -6.00
CA ALA A 222 -8.01 5.35 -5.43
C ALA A 222 -9.31 4.54 -5.36
N TRP A 223 -9.54 3.67 -6.35
CA TRP A 223 -10.73 2.81 -6.39
C TRP A 223 -10.74 1.78 -5.26
N THR A 224 -9.60 1.13 -4.97
CA THR A 224 -9.48 0.20 -3.84
C THR A 224 -9.69 0.91 -2.51
N LEU A 225 -9.20 2.14 -2.35
CA LEU A 225 -9.45 2.97 -1.17
C LEU A 225 -10.96 3.18 -0.94
N VAL A 226 -11.71 3.58 -1.98
CA VAL A 226 -13.16 3.86 -1.88
C VAL A 226 -13.94 2.59 -1.56
N ILE A 227 -13.65 1.48 -2.24
CA ILE A 227 -14.33 0.21 -1.99
C ILE A 227 -14.02 -0.30 -0.58
N LYS A 228 -12.76 -0.23 -0.15
CA LYS A 228 -12.35 -0.65 1.19
C LYS A 228 -12.96 0.22 2.29
N SER A 229 -13.08 1.53 2.07
CA SER A 229 -13.72 2.44 3.02
C SER A 229 -15.21 2.19 3.19
N ILE A 230 -15.92 1.68 2.17
CA ILE A 230 -17.35 1.36 2.28
C ILE A 230 -17.55 -0.06 2.82
N ALA A 231 -16.74 -1.02 2.37
CA ALA A 231 -16.84 -2.41 2.79
C ALA A 231 -16.47 -2.63 4.26
N LEU A 232 -15.51 -1.87 4.79
CA LEU A 232 -15.03 -2.05 6.16
C LEU A 232 -16.10 -1.76 7.23
N PRO A 233 -16.79 -0.60 7.22
CA PRO A 233 -17.89 -0.34 8.15
C PRO A 233 -19.01 -1.38 8.06
N LEU A 234 -19.37 -1.83 6.84
CA LEU A 234 -20.39 -2.86 6.64
C LEU A 234 -19.96 -4.22 7.23
N ALA A 235 -18.68 -4.59 7.06
CA ALA A 235 -18.14 -5.83 7.64
C ALA A 235 -18.13 -5.79 9.17
N ILE A 236 -17.71 -4.68 9.78
CA ILE A 236 -17.72 -4.50 11.24
C ILE A 236 -19.16 -4.49 11.77
N ALA A 237 -20.03 -3.72 11.12
CA ALA A 237 -21.44 -3.64 11.48
C ALA A 237 -22.17 -4.97 11.31
N SER A 238 -21.73 -5.87 10.42
CA SER A 238 -22.32 -7.22 10.33
C SER A 238 -22.04 -8.11 11.55
N GLY A 239 -21.14 -7.70 12.47
CA GLY A 239 -20.79 -8.47 13.67
C GLY A 239 -19.79 -9.61 13.40
N LEU A 240 -19.13 -9.59 12.24
CA LEU A 240 -18.01 -10.48 11.96
C LEU A 240 -16.84 -10.17 12.91
N SER A 241 -16.03 -11.19 13.23
CA SER A 241 -14.82 -11.03 14.04
C SER A 241 -13.70 -10.37 13.21
N VAL A 242 -13.86 -9.08 12.92
CA VAL A 242 -12.93 -8.27 12.13
C VAL A 242 -12.74 -6.91 12.81
N GLY A 243 -11.49 -6.44 12.83
CA GLY A 243 -11.13 -5.13 13.34
C GLY A 243 -10.89 -4.10 12.24
N LYS A 244 -11.07 -2.81 12.57
CA LYS A 244 -10.69 -1.67 11.71
C LYS A 244 -9.18 -1.42 11.68
N GLU A 245 -8.44 -1.92 12.68
CA GLU A 245 -7.02 -1.60 12.89
C GLU A 245 -6.14 -1.96 11.69
N GLY A 246 -6.21 -3.19 11.19
CA GLY A 246 -5.41 -3.62 10.04
C GLY A 246 -5.74 -2.85 8.73
N PRO A 247 -7.02 -2.83 8.32
CA PRO A 247 -7.50 -2.05 7.18
C PRO A 247 -7.16 -0.55 7.24
N SER A 248 -6.99 0.00 8.45
CA SER A 248 -6.69 1.42 8.62
C SER A 248 -5.34 1.84 8.07
N VAL A 249 -4.33 0.98 8.26
CA VAL A 249 -2.99 1.15 7.69
C VAL A 249 -3.06 1.15 6.17
N HIS A 250 -3.88 0.26 5.60
CA HIS A 250 -4.00 0.15 4.15
C HIS A 250 -4.66 1.37 3.52
N PHE A 251 -5.80 1.86 4.03
CA PHE A 251 -6.38 3.08 3.45
C PHE A 251 -5.45 4.29 3.61
N ALA A 252 -4.67 4.35 4.70
CA ALA A 252 -3.71 5.43 4.93
C ALA A 252 -2.60 5.44 3.87
N VAL A 253 -2.03 4.28 3.56
CA VAL A 253 -1.01 4.12 2.52
C VAL A 253 -1.59 4.37 1.13
N CYS A 254 -2.84 3.94 0.86
CA CYS A 254 -3.53 4.27 -0.38
C CYS A 254 -3.76 5.79 -0.54
N ALA A 255 -4.20 6.48 0.52
CA ALA A 255 -4.35 7.93 0.50
C ALA A 255 -3.00 8.63 0.24
N GLY A 256 -1.94 8.16 0.90
CA GLY A 256 -0.56 8.59 0.65
C GLY A 256 -0.14 8.46 -0.81
N ASN A 257 -0.37 7.29 -1.42
CA ASN A 257 -0.05 7.03 -2.81
C ASN A 257 -0.86 7.92 -3.77
N VAL A 258 -2.16 8.08 -3.53
CA VAL A 258 -3.05 8.93 -4.35
C VAL A 258 -2.61 10.39 -4.28
N ILE A 259 -2.39 10.93 -3.08
CA ILE A 259 -1.97 12.32 -2.88
C ILE A 259 -0.58 12.56 -3.47
N SER A 260 0.37 11.64 -3.26
CA SER A 260 1.72 11.75 -3.81
C SER A 260 1.75 11.80 -5.34
N ARG A 261 0.80 11.15 -6.01
CA ARG A 261 0.71 11.18 -7.48
C ARG A 261 0.33 12.54 -8.05
N PHE A 262 -0.36 13.40 -7.30
CA PHE A 262 -0.64 14.78 -7.71
C PHE A 262 0.63 15.63 -7.78
N PHE A 263 1.67 15.27 -7.03
CA PHE A 263 2.95 15.95 -7.04
C PHE A 263 3.93 15.29 -8.00
N GLY A 264 4.28 15.97 -9.10
CA GLY A 264 5.19 15.44 -10.13
C GLY A 264 6.58 15.01 -9.62
N LYS A 265 7.05 15.58 -8.49
CA LYS A 265 8.31 15.21 -7.81
C LYS A 265 8.28 13.80 -7.24
N TYR A 266 7.16 13.40 -6.63
CA TYR A 266 7.00 12.09 -6.01
C TYR A 266 6.60 11.04 -7.04
N ARG A 267 5.69 11.39 -7.97
CA ARG A 267 5.27 10.49 -9.06
C ARG A 267 6.42 9.96 -9.94
N ARG A 268 7.50 10.73 -10.10
CA ARG A 268 8.64 10.37 -10.95
C ARG A 268 9.80 9.72 -10.21
N ASN A 269 9.74 9.64 -8.88
CA ASN A 269 10.83 9.12 -8.05
C ASN A 269 10.26 8.04 -7.13
N ALA A 270 10.63 6.79 -7.42
CA ALA A 270 10.09 5.64 -6.70
C ALA A 270 10.59 5.62 -5.25
N ALA A 271 11.85 6.02 -5.01
CA ALA A 271 12.41 6.13 -3.66
C ALA A 271 11.64 7.14 -2.80
N LYS A 272 11.29 8.30 -3.36
CA LYS A 272 10.49 9.32 -2.66
C LYS A 272 9.06 8.90 -2.44
N THR A 273 8.47 8.16 -3.37
CA THR A 273 7.14 7.56 -3.15
C THR A 273 7.20 6.56 -1.99
N ARG A 274 8.21 5.68 -1.94
CA ARG A 274 8.40 4.72 -0.84
C ARG A 274 8.53 5.41 0.52
N GLU A 275 9.29 6.50 0.62
CA GLU A 275 9.38 7.30 1.85
C GLU A 275 8.01 7.82 2.32
N VAL A 276 7.14 8.25 1.38
CA VAL A 276 5.79 8.66 1.73
C VAL A 276 4.95 7.45 2.15
N LEU A 277 5.03 6.32 1.45
CA LEU A 277 4.27 5.10 1.80
C LEU A 277 4.60 4.63 3.22
N THR A 278 5.88 4.58 3.59
CA THR A 278 6.31 4.21 4.95
C THR A 278 5.82 5.23 5.98
N ALA A 279 5.93 6.53 5.72
CA ALA A 279 5.41 7.57 6.60
C ALA A 279 3.88 7.48 6.80
N THR A 280 3.15 7.14 5.74
CA THR A 280 1.69 6.96 5.83
C THR A 280 1.26 5.67 6.49
N ALA A 281 2.07 4.62 6.40
CA ALA A 281 1.84 3.39 7.17
C ALA A 281 1.95 3.70 8.67
N ALA A 282 3.00 4.42 9.08
CA ALA A 282 3.16 4.91 10.46
C ALA A 282 1.97 5.78 10.91
N ALA A 283 1.55 6.72 10.06
CA ALA A 283 0.40 7.59 10.35
C ALA A 283 -0.92 6.80 10.46
N GLY A 284 -1.12 5.79 9.61
CA GLY A 284 -2.29 4.91 9.67
C GLY A 284 -2.34 4.15 10.99
N VAL A 285 -1.23 3.52 11.39
CA VAL A 285 -1.11 2.82 12.68
C VAL A 285 -1.33 3.78 13.85
N ALA A 286 -0.74 4.98 13.79
CA ALA A 286 -0.92 6.00 14.82
C ALA A 286 -2.39 6.41 14.99
N VAL A 287 -3.13 6.56 13.88
CA VAL A 287 -4.55 6.90 13.88
C VAL A 287 -5.41 5.73 14.36
N ALA A 288 -5.03 4.50 14.03
CA ALA A 288 -5.71 3.28 14.46
C ALA A 288 -5.70 3.14 15.99
N PHE A 289 -4.49 3.21 16.57
CA PHE A 289 -4.26 2.97 18.00
C PHE A 289 -4.30 4.25 18.85
N GLY A 290 -4.46 5.43 18.26
CA GLY A 290 -4.40 6.70 18.98
C GLY A 290 -3.04 7.01 19.61
N SER A 291 -1.96 6.39 19.11
CA SER A 291 -0.59 6.53 19.65
C SER A 291 0.40 6.91 18.55
N PRO A 292 0.78 8.20 18.44
CA PRO A 292 1.66 8.67 17.38
C PRO A 292 3.07 8.06 17.47
N ILE A 293 3.64 7.98 18.68
CA ILE A 293 4.98 7.41 18.89
C ILE A 293 4.96 5.90 18.65
N GLY A 294 3.93 5.20 19.15
CA GLY A 294 3.76 3.77 18.93
C GLY A 294 3.63 3.42 17.45
N GLY A 295 2.87 4.20 16.69
CA GLY A 295 2.70 3.99 15.25
C GLY A 295 4.00 4.15 14.46
N VAL A 296 4.84 5.12 14.81
CA VAL A 296 6.15 5.29 14.18
C VAL A 296 7.10 4.14 14.52
N LEU A 297 7.19 3.75 15.80
CA LEU A 297 8.04 2.63 16.21
C LEU A 297 7.63 1.32 15.55
N PHE A 298 6.35 0.99 15.56
CA PHE A 298 5.80 -0.18 14.88
C PHE A 298 6.12 -0.15 13.39
N SER A 299 6.00 1.03 12.74
CA SER A 299 6.30 1.14 11.32
C SER A 299 7.79 0.99 11.00
N LEU A 300 8.68 1.41 11.90
CA LEU A 300 10.11 1.20 11.74
C LEU A 300 10.47 -0.28 11.87
N GLU A 301 9.87 -0.98 12.84
CA GLU A 301 10.07 -2.41 13.06
C GLU A 301 9.52 -3.27 11.91
N VAL A 302 8.29 -2.98 11.44
CA VAL A 302 7.56 -3.86 10.52
C VAL A 302 7.81 -3.55 9.04
N PHE A 303 7.95 -2.26 8.67
CA PHE A 303 8.03 -1.85 7.26
C PHE A 303 9.44 -1.45 6.81
N THR A 304 10.38 -1.22 7.73
CA THR A 304 11.74 -0.78 7.38
C THR A 304 12.74 -1.92 7.50
N CYS A 305 13.22 -2.44 6.36
CA CYS A 305 14.25 -3.49 6.34
C CYS A 305 15.60 -3.09 6.99
N LEU A 306 15.84 -1.80 7.24
CA LEU A 306 17.10 -1.32 7.84
C LEU A 306 17.22 -1.68 9.32
N PHE A 307 16.10 -1.86 10.04
CA PHE A 307 16.16 -2.13 11.48
C PHE A 307 16.52 -3.59 11.81
N GLU A 308 16.22 -4.51 10.89
CA GLU A 308 16.61 -5.93 10.98
C GLU A 308 18.14 -6.11 10.99
N TYR A 309 18.89 -5.20 10.38
CA TYR A 309 20.36 -5.20 10.45
C TYR A 309 20.92 -4.60 11.76
N LEU A 310 20.20 -3.68 12.42
CA LEU A 310 20.67 -3.02 13.64
C LEU A 310 20.48 -3.89 14.90
N ILE A 311 19.47 -4.77 14.91
CA ILE A 311 19.26 -5.72 16.02
C ILE A 311 20.20 -6.94 15.94
N PHE A 312 20.73 -7.29 14.77
CA PHE A 312 21.70 -8.39 14.66
C PHE A 312 23.16 -7.97 14.96
N GLU A 313 23.42 -6.68 15.17
CA GLU A 313 24.73 -6.12 15.59
C GLU A 313 24.75 -5.61 17.05
N LEU A 314 23.69 -5.84 17.83
CA LEU A 314 23.62 -5.59 19.28
C LEU A 314 23.42 -6.90 20.04
#